data_AF-A0A838T176-F1
#
_entry.id   AF-A0A838T176-F1
#
_cell.length_a   1.000
_cell.length_b   1.000
_cell.length_c   1.000
_cell.angle_alpha   90.00
_cell.angle_beta   90.00
_cell.angle_gamma   90.00
#
_symmetry.space_group_name_H-M   'P 1'
#
loop_
_entity.id
_entity.type
_entity.pdbx_description
1 polymer ?
#
loop_
_entity_poly.entity_id
_entity_poly.type
_entity_poly.pdbx_seq_one_letter_code
_entity_poly.pdbx_strand_id
1 'polypeptide(L)'
;MSALRNFALAAVAAAAFSGTAHAQHMDRGHDHGRAGPMSAFHGLNLSEAQKTQIKAIHTRYEPQLRASRDQAKPFLEAARAARQKGDTAAVRANLEKARQLSSGIRQQEMSEVRAVFTPAQRAQADSLMAQHSRNGAGPGFGPGAMRGRRDERARPFASLNLTEAQETQVKAIRAKYQGQAKSAREQERNEIRAVLTADQRAKFDSVAAGRKQHAGEREGRRGNRGGRGGQHEMGGKPNRGV
;
A
#
# COMPACT_ATOMS: atom_id res chain seq x y z
N MET A 1 -45.43 -0.32 3.27
CA MET A 1 -45.42 -1.29 2.16
C MET A 1 -44.05 -1.95 2.12
N SER A 2 -43.96 -3.16 2.66
CA SER A 2 -42.71 -3.90 2.89
C SER A 2 -42.23 -4.55 1.60
N ALA A 3 -41.05 -4.16 1.11
CA ALA A 3 -40.43 -4.77 -0.06
C ALA A 3 -39.83 -6.13 0.31
N LEU A 4 -40.44 -7.20 -0.21
CA LEU A 4 -39.92 -8.57 -0.16
C LEU A 4 -38.53 -8.63 -0.81
N ARG A 5 -37.52 -9.00 -0.01
CA ARG A 5 -36.19 -9.35 -0.51
C ARG A 5 -36.21 -10.81 -0.95
N ASN A 6 -36.19 -11.01 -2.26
CA ASN A 6 -36.02 -12.32 -2.90
C ASN A 6 -34.66 -12.92 -2.51
N PHE A 7 -34.67 -13.92 -1.64
CA PHE A 7 -33.54 -14.80 -1.42
C PHE A 7 -33.51 -15.82 -2.56
N ALA A 8 -32.71 -15.56 -3.60
CA ALA A 8 -32.42 -16.55 -4.61
C ALA A 8 -31.44 -17.58 -4.03
N LEU A 9 -31.95 -18.79 -3.78
CA LEU A 9 -31.13 -19.97 -3.52
C LEU A 9 -30.38 -20.32 -4.83
N ALA A 10 -29.08 -20.05 -4.88
CA ALA A 10 -28.23 -20.51 -5.97
C ALA A 10 -27.84 -21.98 -5.71
N ALA A 11 -28.39 -22.90 -6.52
CA ALA A 11 -27.98 -24.29 -6.55
C ALA A 11 -26.57 -24.38 -7.14
N VAL A 12 -25.61 -24.90 -6.36
CA VAL A 12 -24.24 -25.13 -6.81
C VAL A 12 -24.18 -26.50 -7.51
N ALA A 13 -24.06 -26.50 -8.83
CA ALA A 13 -23.77 -27.70 -9.61
C ALA A 13 -22.28 -28.06 -9.46
N ALA A 14 -22.00 -29.25 -8.94
CA ALA A 14 -20.65 -29.79 -8.85
C ALA A 14 -20.24 -30.38 -10.21
N ALA A 15 -19.37 -29.67 -10.94
CA ALA A 15 -18.72 -30.20 -12.13
C ALA A 15 -17.40 -30.89 -11.74
N ALA A 16 -17.32 -32.20 -12.01
CA ALA A 16 -16.09 -32.97 -11.88
C ALA A 16 -15.15 -32.65 -13.05
N PHE A 17 -13.97 -32.09 -12.77
CA PHE A 17 -12.92 -31.84 -13.75
C PHE A 17 -11.79 -32.86 -13.58
N SER A 18 -11.59 -33.71 -14.60
CA SER A 18 -10.46 -34.63 -14.70
C SER A 18 -9.19 -33.87 -15.08
N GLY A 19 -8.15 -33.97 -14.25
CA GLY A 19 -6.89 -33.27 -14.43
C GLY A 19 -5.96 -33.92 -15.46
N THR A 20 -5.40 -33.12 -16.36
CA THR A 20 -4.23 -33.47 -17.15
C THR A 20 -2.96 -33.01 -16.42
N ALA A 21 -2.08 -33.97 -16.11
CA ALA A 21 -0.77 -33.71 -15.52
C ALA A 21 0.12 -32.97 -16.52
N HIS A 22 0.65 -31.81 -16.12
CA HIS A 22 1.67 -31.07 -16.88
C HIS A 22 3.03 -31.16 -16.18
N ALA A 23 4.03 -31.31 -17.04
CA ALA A 23 5.42 -31.65 -16.74
C ALA A 23 6.16 -30.66 -15.82
N GLN A 24 7.15 -31.23 -15.16
CA GLN A 24 8.11 -30.63 -14.25
C GLN A 24 8.86 -29.47 -14.93
N HIS A 25 8.76 -28.26 -14.35
CA HIS A 25 9.46 -27.08 -14.84
C HIS A 25 10.58 -26.70 -13.88
N MET A 26 11.76 -26.47 -14.48
CA MET A 26 13.05 -26.12 -13.90
C MET A 26 13.02 -25.10 -12.75
N ASP A 27 13.90 -25.39 -11.79
CA ASP A 27 14.50 -24.58 -10.73
C ASP A 27 14.43 -23.06 -10.97
N ARG A 28 13.56 -22.36 -10.22
CA ARG A 28 13.47 -20.89 -10.18
C ARG A 28 13.93 -20.41 -8.81
N GLY A 29 15.04 -19.67 -8.80
CA GLY A 29 15.62 -19.06 -7.61
C GLY A 29 14.58 -18.34 -6.76
N HIS A 30 14.74 -18.53 -5.44
CA HIS A 30 14.10 -17.83 -4.32
C HIS A 30 13.16 -16.69 -4.73
N ASP A 31 11.94 -17.08 -5.14
CA ASP A 31 10.82 -16.17 -5.28
C ASP A 31 10.41 -15.78 -3.86
N HIS A 32 11.03 -14.72 -3.33
CA HIS A 32 10.64 -14.14 -2.06
C HIS A 32 9.20 -13.68 -2.19
N GLY A 33 8.31 -14.57 -1.77
CA GLY A 33 6.88 -14.54 -1.98
C GLY A 33 6.36 -13.13 -1.91
N ARG A 34 6.18 -12.52 -3.09
CA ARG A 34 5.40 -11.32 -3.23
C ARG A 34 3.96 -11.75 -3.00
N ALA A 35 3.64 -11.93 -1.71
CA ALA A 35 2.36 -12.39 -1.25
C ALA A 35 1.33 -11.50 -1.96
N GLY A 36 0.56 -12.11 -2.86
CA GLY A 36 -0.32 -11.39 -3.75
C GLY A 36 -1.34 -10.58 -2.94
N PRO A 37 -2.22 -9.80 -3.60
CA PRO A 37 -3.32 -9.11 -2.92
C PRO A 37 -4.16 -10.03 -2.00
N MET A 38 -4.14 -11.34 -2.25
CA MET A 38 -4.74 -12.38 -1.38
C MET A 38 -4.12 -12.46 0.01
N SER A 39 -2.92 -11.94 0.21
CA SER A 39 -2.25 -11.93 1.51
C SER A 39 -3.00 -11.13 2.55
N ALA A 40 -3.74 -10.09 2.13
CA ALA A 40 -4.57 -9.29 3.01
C ALA A 40 -5.68 -10.10 3.71
N PHE A 41 -6.00 -11.30 3.22
CA PHE A 41 -7.05 -12.16 3.76
C PHE A 41 -6.53 -13.34 4.59
N HIS A 42 -5.22 -13.57 4.67
CA HIS A 42 -4.66 -14.68 5.45
C HIS A 42 -4.94 -14.59 6.96
N GLY A 43 -5.32 -13.41 7.47
CA GLY A 43 -5.73 -13.20 8.86
C GLY A 43 -7.23 -13.40 9.14
N LEU A 44 -8.02 -13.78 8.13
CA LEU A 44 -9.44 -14.08 8.33
C LEU A 44 -9.61 -15.58 8.60
N ASN A 45 -10.32 -15.91 9.68
CA ASN A 45 -10.75 -17.27 9.98
C ASN A 45 -11.88 -17.67 9.02
N LEU A 46 -11.52 -18.05 7.79
CA LEU A 46 -12.45 -18.49 6.75
C LEU A 46 -12.86 -19.95 6.96
N SER A 47 -14.16 -20.26 6.83
CA SER A 47 -14.63 -21.65 6.84
C SER A 47 -14.28 -22.38 5.55
N GLU A 48 -14.29 -23.72 5.56
CA GLU A 48 -14.03 -24.53 4.37
C GLU A 48 -15.02 -24.25 3.23
N ALA A 49 -16.29 -23.99 3.56
CA ALA A 49 -17.30 -23.58 2.59
C ALA A 49 -16.95 -22.23 1.95
N GLN A 50 -16.51 -21.24 2.74
CA GLN A 50 -16.09 -19.94 2.23
C GLN A 50 -14.85 -20.05 1.33
N LYS A 51 -13.84 -20.83 1.74
CA LYS A 51 -12.63 -21.08 0.93
C LYS A 51 -12.99 -21.69 -0.43
N THR A 52 -13.91 -22.67 -0.44
CA THR A 52 -14.39 -23.32 -1.66
C THR A 52 -15.08 -22.31 -2.59
N GLN A 53 -15.96 -21.46 -2.06
CA GLN A 53 -16.64 -20.42 -2.84
C GLN A 53 -15.65 -19.40 -3.42
N ILE A 54 -14.69 -18.94 -2.63
CA ILE A 54 -13.65 -18.00 -3.07
C ILE A 54 -12.80 -18.61 -4.18
N LYS A 55 -12.40 -19.89 -4.05
CA LYS A 55 -11.67 -20.61 -5.10
C LYS A 55 -12.47 -20.66 -6.40
N ALA A 56 -13.77 -20.95 -6.33
CA ALA A 56 -14.64 -20.96 -7.50
C ALA A 56 -14.76 -19.58 -8.17
N ILE A 57 -14.84 -18.50 -7.37
CA ILE A 57 -14.80 -17.11 -7.89
C ILE A 57 -13.47 -16.87 -8.63
N HIS A 58 -12.32 -17.19 -8.03
CA HIS A 58 -11.03 -17.01 -8.67
C HIS A 58 -10.90 -17.78 -9.98
N THR A 59 -11.28 -19.05 -10.01
CA THR A 59 -11.25 -19.88 -11.23
C THR A 59 -12.08 -19.26 -12.35
N ARG A 60 -13.23 -18.64 -12.03
CA ARG A 60 -14.09 -17.97 -13.00
C ARG A 60 -13.45 -16.72 -13.63
N TYR A 61 -12.75 -15.93 -12.82
CA TYR A 61 -12.13 -14.66 -13.26
C TYR A 61 -10.72 -14.84 -13.82
N GLU A 62 -10.05 -15.97 -13.56
CA GLU A 62 -8.69 -16.28 -14.04
C GLU A 62 -8.47 -16.04 -15.55
N PRO A 63 -9.31 -16.54 -16.48
CA PRO A 63 -9.12 -16.31 -17.91
C PRO A 63 -9.26 -14.83 -18.30
N GLN A 64 -10.17 -14.09 -17.66
CA GLN A 64 -10.37 -12.65 -17.91
C GLN A 64 -9.18 -11.83 -17.42
N LEU A 65 -8.64 -12.16 -16.24
CA LEU A 65 -7.43 -11.55 -15.71
C LEU A 65 -6.21 -11.88 -16.58
N ARG A 66 -6.11 -13.10 -17.12
CA ARG A 66 -5.05 -13.49 -18.06
C ARG A 66 -5.13 -12.67 -19.34
N ALA A 67 -6.30 -12.59 -19.97
CA ALA A 67 -6.51 -11.76 -21.16
C ALA A 67 -6.17 -10.28 -20.91
N SER A 68 -6.60 -9.72 -19.78
CA SER A 68 -6.25 -8.35 -19.37
C SER A 68 -4.76 -8.14 -19.17
N ARG A 69 -4.04 -9.12 -18.57
CA ARG A 69 -2.57 -9.08 -18.46
C ARG A 69 -1.90 -9.09 -19.83
N ASP A 70 -2.38 -9.94 -20.74
CA ASP A 70 -1.85 -10.01 -22.11
C ASP A 70 -2.06 -8.69 -22.86
N GLN A 71 -3.23 -8.06 -22.73
CA GLN A 71 -3.50 -6.71 -23.27
C GLN A 71 -2.65 -5.63 -22.61
N ALA A 72 -2.28 -5.78 -21.33
CA ALA A 72 -1.45 -4.84 -20.61
C ALA A 72 0.06 -4.92 -20.96
N LYS A 73 0.53 -6.05 -21.50
CA LYS A 73 1.95 -6.28 -21.87
C LYS A 73 2.55 -5.15 -22.72
N PRO A 74 1.96 -4.73 -23.87
CA PRO A 74 2.56 -3.68 -24.69
C PRO A 74 2.72 -2.35 -23.96
N PHE A 75 1.79 -1.99 -23.07
CA PHE A 75 1.92 -0.79 -22.25
C PHE A 75 3.03 -0.91 -21.20
N LEU A 76 3.21 -2.07 -20.58
CA LEU A 76 4.30 -2.30 -19.63
C LEU A 76 5.67 -2.27 -20.30
N GLU A 77 5.78 -2.81 -21.52
CA GLU A 77 6.98 -2.73 -22.35
C GLU A 77 7.27 -1.29 -22.78
N ALA A 78 6.26 -0.55 -23.26
CA ALA A 78 6.39 0.86 -23.58
C ALA A 78 6.79 1.71 -22.35
N ALA A 79 6.25 1.40 -21.17
CA ALA A 79 6.67 2.03 -19.91
C ALA A 79 8.14 1.70 -19.57
N ARG A 80 8.60 0.47 -19.81
CA ARG A 80 10.01 0.09 -19.61
C ARG A 80 10.92 0.84 -20.56
N ALA A 81 10.57 0.92 -21.84
CA ALA A 81 11.34 1.67 -22.84
C ALA A 81 11.38 3.17 -22.52
N ALA A 82 10.24 3.78 -22.15
CA ALA A 82 10.17 5.16 -21.71
C ALA A 82 11.04 5.43 -20.48
N ARG A 83 11.10 4.49 -19.53
CA ARG A 83 11.99 4.57 -18.35
C ARG A 83 13.45 4.61 -18.75
N GLN A 84 13.88 3.78 -19.70
CA GLN A 84 15.26 3.79 -20.22
C GLN A 84 15.63 5.13 -20.85
N LYS A 85 14.67 5.80 -21.49
CA LYS A 85 14.83 7.13 -22.08
C LYS A 85 14.69 8.30 -21.09
N GLY A 86 14.35 8.02 -19.82
CA GLY A 86 14.08 9.06 -18.82
C GLY A 86 12.74 9.78 -18.98
N ASP A 87 11.85 9.33 -19.86
CA ASP A 87 10.54 9.93 -20.10
C ASP A 87 9.53 9.52 -19.02
N THR A 88 9.54 10.23 -17.90
CA THR A 88 8.66 9.96 -16.76
C THR A 88 7.17 10.22 -17.05
N ALA A 89 6.83 10.99 -18.08
CA ALA A 89 5.46 11.26 -18.46
C ALA A 89 4.88 10.06 -19.21
N ALA A 90 5.60 9.55 -20.21
CA ALA A 90 5.21 8.34 -20.94
C ALA A 90 5.17 7.09 -20.05
N VAL A 91 6.10 6.97 -19.06
CA VAL A 91 6.03 5.90 -18.05
C VAL A 91 4.70 5.94 -17.31
N ARG A 92 4.29 7.10 -16.81
CA ARG A 92 3.03 7.25 -16.05
C ARG A 92 1.81 6.93 -16.90
N ALA A 93 1.73 7.49 -18.11
CA ALA A 93 0.62 7.26 -19.02
C ALA A 93 0.46 5.78 -19.37
N ASN A 94 1.57 5.08 -19.67
CA ASN A 94 1.52 3.65 -20.01
C ASN A 94 1.17 2.77 -18.80
N LEU A 95 1.69 3.07 -17.61
CA LEU A 95 1.33 2.35 -16.39
C LEU A 95 -0.15 2.56 -16.01
N GLU A 96 -0.69 3.74 -16.25
CA GLU A 96 -2.10 4.04 -16.03
C GLU A 96 -3.00 3.22 -16.97
N LYS A 97 -2.69 3.18 -18.26
CA LYS A 97 -3.40 2.32 -19.24
C LYS A 97 -3.37 0.85 -18.81
N ALA A 98 -2.20 0.33 -18.44
CA ALA A 98 -2.07 -1.05 -17.93
C ALA A 98 -2.89 -1.29 -16.66
N ARG A 99 -2.97 -0.30 -15.76
CA ARG A 99 -3.78 -0.39 -14.53
C ARG A 99 -5.28 -0.39 -14.85
N GLN A 100 -5.73 0.48 -15.76
CA GLN A 100 -7.14 0.60 -16.14
C GLN A 100 -7.69 -0.75 -16.63
N LEU A 101 -6.96 -1.43 -17.54
CA LEU A 101 -7.34 -2.74 -18.10
C LEU A 101 -7.62 -3.81 -17.04
N SER A 102 -6.96 -3.74 -15.89
CA SER A 102 -7.04 -4.76 -14.84
C SER A 102 -7.80 -4.31 -13.60
N SER A 103 -8.19 -3.03 -13.52
CA SER A 103 -8.87 -2.47 -12.35
C SER A 103 -10.32 -2.93 -12.22
N GLY A 104 -11.11 -2.87 -13.30
CA GLY A 104 -12.52 -3.24 -13.30
C GLY A 104 -12.74 -4.72 -12.96
N ILE A 105 -12.01 -5.62 -13.61
CA ILE A 105 -12.12 -7.08 -13.39
C ILE A 105 -11.78 -7.42 -11.93
N ARG A 106 -10.70 -6.84 -11.39
CA ARG A 106 -10.32 -7.05 -9.98
C ARG A 106 -11.35 -6.48 -9.01
N GLN A 107 -11.98 -5.34 -9.31
CA GLN A 107 -13.02 -4.78 -8.46
C GLN A 107 -14.26 -5.69 -8.41
N GLN A 108 -14.67 -6.23 -9.56
CA GLN A 108 -15.78 -7.18 -9.66
C GLN A 108 -15.48 -8.47 -8.88
N GLU A 109 -14.34 -9.10 -9.15
CA GLU A 109 -13.88 -10.29 -8.43
C GLU A 109 -13.87 -10.06 -6.90
N MET A 110 -13.29 -8.95 -6.45
CA MET A 110 -13.23 -8.60 -5.04
C MET A 110 -14.61 -8.34 -4.43
N SER A 111 -15.55 -7.77 -5.20
CA SER A 111 -16.92 -7.56 -4.72
C SER A 111 -17.65 -8.89 -4.47
N GLU A 112 -17.45 -9.88 -5.34
CA GLU A 112 -18.00 -11.23 -5.16
C GLU A 112 -17.33 -11.96 -3.99
N VAL A 113 -16.00 -11.87 -3.85
CA VAL A 113 -15.28 -12.44 -2.70
C VAL A 113 -15.78 -11.82 -1.39
N ARG A 114 -16.01 -10.50 -1.35
CA ARG A 114 -16.56 -9.83 -0.15
C ARG A 114 -17.97 -10.27 0.18
N ALA A 115 -18.77 -10.71 -0.79
CA ALA A 115 -20.11 -11.21 -0.55
C ALA A 115 -20.13 -12.57 0.16
N VAL A 116 -19.04 -13.36 0.07
CA VAL A 116 -18.87 -14.64 0.78
C VAL A 116 -18.59 -14.46 2.27
N PHE A 117 -18.11 -13.28 2.67
CA PHE A 117 -17.73 -12.99 4.05
C PHE A 117 -18.93 -12.64 4.95
N THR A 118 -18.85 -13.05 6.21
CA THR A 118 -19.78 -12.59 7.24
C THR A 118 -19.64 -11.07 7.46
N PRO A 119 -20.64 -10.38 8.04
CA PRO A 119 -20.53 -8.96 8.35
C PRO A 119 -19.29 -8.60 9.20
N ALA A 120 -18.97 -9.44 10.19
CA ALA A 120 -17.79 -9.24 11.04
C ALA A 120 -16.47 -9.40 10.26
N GLN A 121 -16.36 -10.43 9.41
CA GLN A 121 -15.19 -10.64 8.55
C GLN A 121 -15.01 -9.49 7.54
N ARG A 122 -16.10 -8.93 6.99
CA ARG A 122 -16.03 -7.75 6.11
C ARG A 122 -15.45 -6.53 6.82
N ALA A 123 -15.87 -6.26 8.05
CA ALA A 123 -15.32 -5.16 8.84
C ALA A 123 -13.81 -5.37 9.14
N GLN A 124 -13.40 -6.59 9.46
CA GLN A 124 -11.99 -6.92 9.66
C GLN A 124 -11.17 -6.77 8.36
N ALA A 125 -11.70 -7.26 7.24
CA ALA A 125 -11.10 -7.11 5.92
C ALA A 125 -10.92 -5.63 5.55
N ASP A 126 -11.91 -4.78 5.79
CA ASP A 126 -11.84 -3.34 5.55
C ASP A 126 -10.78 -2.66 6.41
N SER A 127 -10.69 -3.05 7.69
CA SER A 127 -9.62 -2.58 8.58
C SER A 127 -8.24 -3.00 8.07
N LEU A 128 -8.07 -4.26 7.66
CA LEU A 128 -6.81 -4.77 7.10
C LEU A 128 -6.44 -4.08 5.79
N MET A 129 -7.41 -3.83 4.91
CA MET A 129 -7.21 -3.08 3.67
C MET A 129 -6.88 -1.62 3.94
N ALA A 130 -7.53 -0.97 4.89
CA ALA A 130 -7.21 0.40 5.30
C ALA A 130 -5.84 0.48 5.98
N GLN A 131 -5.44 -0.54 6.74
CA GLN A 131 -4.10 -0.64 7.31
C GLN A 131 -3.08 -0.89 6.20
N HIS A 132 -3.38 -1.74 5.22
CA HIS A 132 -2.54 -1.96 4.04
C HIS A 132 -2.52 -0.76 3.11
N SER A 133 -3.54 0.10 3.04
CA SER A 133 -3.43 1.34 2.26
C SER A 133 -2.51 2.35 2.97
N ARG A 134 -2.58 2.40 4.30
CA ARG A 134 -1.69 3.23 5.15
C ARG A 134 -0.24 2.71 5.14
N ASN A 135 -0.05 1.40 5.20
CA ASN A 135 1.27 0.75 5.29
C ASN A 135 1.85 0.37 3.92
N GLY A 136 0.98 0.10 2.95
CA GLY A 136 1.25 -0.34 1.58
C GLY A 136 1.26 0.79 0.54
N ALA A 137 1.19 2.04 0.99
CA ALA A 137 2.12 3.08 0.52
C ALA A 137 3.57 2.76 1.00
N GLY A 138 3.92 1.48 1.01
CA GLY A 138 5.09 0.90 1.61
C GLY A 138 6.31 0.99 0.69
N PRO A 139 7.51 0.86 1.28
CA PRO A 139 8.77 1.24 0.68
C PRO A 139 9.20 0.23 -0.39
N GLY A 140 8.83 0.45 -1.65
CA GLY A 140 9.22 -0.47 -2.73
C GLY A 140 9.13 0.17 -4.11
N PHE A 141 10.31 0.44 -4.69
CA PHE A 141 10.56 0.87 -6.07
C PHE A 141 10.23 2.33 -6.47
N GLY A 142 10.13 3.23 -5.49
CA GLY A 142 10.46 4.64 -5.77
C GLY A 142 11.99 4.81 -5.83
N PRO A 143 12.57 5.59 -6.77
CA PRO A 143 14.02 5.82 -6.90
C PRO A 143 14.61 6.70 -5.77
N GLY A 144 14.33 6.34 -4.53
CA GLY A 144 14.81 6.99 -3.30
C GLY A 144 14.92 6.03 -2.11
N ALA A 145 14.85 4.71 -2.34
CA ALA A 145 14.95 3.67 -1.31
C ALA A 145 16.36 3.49 -0.68
N MET A 146 17.22 4.52 -0.77
CA MET A 146 18.51 4.64 -0.06
C MET A 146 18.40 5.54 1.18
N ARG A 147 17.21 5.69 1.76
CA ARG A 147 17.02 6.26 3.13
C ARG A 147 16.48 5.24 4.14
N GLY A 148 16.60 3.95 3.85
CA GLY A 148 16.29 2.83 4.73
C GLY A 148 17.29 2.64 5.89
N ARG A 149 17.55 3.70 6.67
CA ARG A 149 18.25 3.61 7.97
C ARG A 149 17.66 4.54 9.04
N ARG A 150 16.41 4.98 8.89
CA ARG A 150 15.73 5.78 9.94
C ARG A 150 14.55 5.09 10.62
N ASP A 151 13.98 4.05 10.03
CA ASP A 151 12.84 3.34 10.63
C ASP A 151 13.23 2.26 11.65
N GLU A 152 14.45 1.69 11.57
CA GLU A 152 14.98 0.83 12.65
C GLU A 152 15.16 1.60 13.97
N ARG A 153 15.42 2.91 13.92
CA ARG A 153 15.44 3.76 15.12
C ARG A 153 14.06 4.20 15.60
N ALA A 154 13.02 4.06 14.79
CA ALA A 154 11.65 4.47 15.14
C ALA A 154 10.88 3.39 15.91
N ARG A 155 11.41 2.16 15.97
CA ARG A 155 10.80 1.07 16.76
C ARG A 155 11.88 0.27 17.52
N PRO A 156 12.58 0.89 18.48
CA PRO A 156 13.59 0.20 19.29
C PRO A 156 13.04 -0.99 20.09
N PHE A 157 11.71 -1.11 20.18
CA PHE A 157 11.01 -2.18 20.89
C PHE A 157 10.48 -3.30 19.98
N ALA A 158 10.57 -3.17 18.65
CA ALA A 158 10.03 -4.19 17.74
C ALA A 158 10.83 -5.51 17.79
N SER A 159 12.09 -5.47 18.23
CA SER A 159 12.94 -6.66 18.39
C SER A 159 12.76 -7.37 19.74
N LEU A 160 11.89 -6.89 20.62
CA LEU A 160 11.80 -7.37 22.01
C LEU A 160 10.76 -8.48 22.23
N ASN A 161 10.19 -9.07 21.16
CA ASN A 161 9.21 -10.17 21.24
C ASN A 161 8.14 -9.95 22.33
N LEU A 162 7.56 -8.74 22.35
CA LEU A 162 6.57 -8.36 23.36
C LEU A 162 5.32 -9.25 23.26
N THR A 163 4.74 -9.60 24.41
CA THR A 163 3.43 -10.27 24.44
C THR A 163 2.32 -9.28 24.04
N GLU A 164 1.16 -9.80 23.62
CA GLU A 164 0.01 -8.96 23.21
C GLU A 164 -0.42 -7.96 24.31
N ALA A 165 -0.39 -8.40 25.57
CA ALA A 165 -0.66 -7.55 26.72
C ALA A 165 0.38 -6.42 26.86
N GLN A 166 1.68 -6.72 26.64
CA GLN A 166 2.76 -5.74 26.69
C GLN A 166 2.69 -4.74 25.53
N GLU A 167 2.37 -5.19 24.31
CA GLU A 167 2.16 -4.30 23.16
C GLU A 167 1.03 -3.31 23.43
N THR A 168 -0.05 -3.79 24.02
CA THR A 168 -1.20 -2.96 24.41
C THR A 168 -0.79 -1.90 25.45
N GLN A 169 -0.01 -2.27 26.46
CA GLN A 169 0.51 -1.33 27.45
C GLN A 169 1.46 -0.29 26.83
N VAL A 170 2.39 -0.71 25.97
CA VAL A 170 3.30 0.20 25.26
C VAL A 170 2.52 1.17 24.37
N LYS A 171 1.46 0.72 23.70
CA LYS A 171 0.59 1.57 22.90
C LYS A 171 -0.15 2.59 23.77
N ALA A 172 -0.68 2.18 24.92
CA ALA A 172 -1.34 3.08 25.87
C ALA A 172 -0.36 4.12 26.43
N ILE A 173 0.85 3.70 26.81
CA ILE A 173 1.95 4.58 27.24
C ILE A 173 2.27 5.60 26.13
N ARG A 174 2.49 5.15 24.90
CA ARG A 174 2.78 6.04 23.76
C ARG A 174 1.65 7.04 23.53
N ALA A 175 0.39 6.62 23.59
CA ALA A 175 -0.75 7.52 23.42
C ALA A 175 -0.81 8.58 24.53
N LYS A 176 -0.62 8.18 25.79
CA LYS A 176 -0.57 9.08 26.95
C LYS A 176 0.53 10.12 26.81
N TYR A 177 1.76 9.69 26.54
CA TYR A 177 2.90 10.59 26.40
C TYR A 177 2.87 11.41 25.11
N GLN A 178 2.23 10.92 24.03
CA GLN A 178 2.00 11.73 22.83
C GLN A 178 1.07 12.92 23.11
N GLY A 179 0.04 12.71 23.94
CA GLY A 179 -0.82 13.80 24.42
C GLY A 179 -0.05 14.80 25.27
N GLN A 180 0.71 14.32 26.25
CA GLN A 180 1.55 15.16 27.09
C GLN A 180 2.61 15.93 26.29
N ALA A 181 3.25 15.32 25.30
CA ALA A 181 4.22 15.99 24.44
C ALA A 181 3.59 17.08 23.56
N LYS A 182 2.34 16.90 23.09
CA LYS A 182 1.61 17.96 22.39
C LYS A 182 1.30 19.13 23.34
N SER A 183 0.76 18.82 24.51
CA SER A 183 0.47 19.82 25.55
C SER A 183 1.72 20.57 25.99
N ALA A 184 2.82 19.88 26.24
CA ALA A 184 4.09 20.47 26.64
C ALA A 184 4.65 21.40 25.56
N ARG A 185 4.59 21.01 24.27
CA ARG A 185 4.98 21.89 23.16
C ARG A 185 4.09 23.12 23.03
N GLU A 186 2.80 22.99 23.33
CA GLU A 186 1.88 24.13 23.32
C GLU A 186 2.14 25.07 24.50
N GLN A 187 2.41 24.53 25.69
CA GLN A 187 2.84 25.29 26.87
C GLN A 187 4.16 26.01 26.63
N GLU A 188 5.21 25.30 26.19
CA GLU A 188 6.51 25.87 25.82
C GLU A 188 6.34 26.99 24.79
N ARG A 189 5.51 26.79 23.76
CA ARG A 189 5.22 27.82 22.76
C ARG A 189 4.56 29.05 23.39
N ASN A 190 3.65 28.87 24.34
CA ASN A 190 2.96 29.96 25.01
C ASN A 190 3.91 30.72 25.97
N GLU A 191 4.77 30.02 26.70
CA GLU A 191 5.80 30.63 27.56
C GLU A 191 6.82 31.42 26.74
N ILE A 192 7.29 30.87 25.62
CA ILE A 192 8.14 31.60 24.68
C ILE A 192 7.41 32.84 24.16
N ARG A 193 6.13 32.75 23.78
CA ARG A 193 5.35 33.93 23.34
C ARG A 193 5.21 34.98 24.45
N ALA A 194 5.12 34.58 25.71
CA ALA A 194 4.96 35.50 26.84
C ALA A 194 6.20 36.39 27.05
N VAL A 195 7.41 35.90 26.75
CA VAL A 195 8.66 36.67 26.91
C VAL A 195 9.05 37.51 25.69
N LEU A 196 8.37 37.33 24.55
CA LEU A 196 8.66 38.06 23.31
C LEU A 196 7.93 39.42 23.25
N THR A 197 8.55 40.40 22.59
CA THR A 197 7.90 41.67 22.25
C THR A 197 6.78 41.47 21.22
N ALA A 198 5.93 42.49 21.02
CA ALA A 198 4.82 42.42 20.07
C ALA A 198 5.28 42.05 18.64
N ASP A 199 6.33 42.71 18.14
CA ASP A 199 6.86 42.46 16.79
C ASP A 199 7.50 41.07 16.66
N GLN A 200 8.18 40.61 17.71
CA GLN A 200 8.78 39.28 17.75
C GLN A 200 7.72 38.17 17.78
N ARG A 201 6.61 38.36 18.51
CA ARG A 201 5.47 37.44 18.51
C ARG A 201 4.86 37.31 17.12
N ALA A 202 4.63 38.43 16.43
CA ALA A 202 4.10 38.42 15.07
C ALA A 202 5.00 37.63 14.11
N LYS A 203 6.33 37.82 14.20
CA LYS A 203 7.30 37.04 13.39
C LYS A 203 7.30 35.55 13.76
N PHE A 204 7.26 35.24 15.06
CA PHE A 204 7.22 33.86 15.54
C PHE A 204 5.97 33.11 15.05
N ASP A 205 4.80 33.75 15.11
CA ASP A 205 3.53 33.18 14.63
C ASP A 205 3.53 32.99 13.11
N SER A 206 4.07 33.94 12.36
CA SER A 206 4.25 33.82 10.91
C SER A 206 5.13 32.62 10.54
N VAL A 207 6.26 32.44 11.23
CA VAL A 207 7.14 31.27 11.03
C VAL A 207 6.43 29.96 11.39
N ALA A 208 5.69 29.93 12.50
CA ALA A 208 4.93 28.75 12.92
C ALA A 208 3.84 28.39 11.89
N ALA A 209 3.12 29.38 11.37
CA ALA A 209 2.11 29.20 10.33
C ALA A 209 2.75 28.71 9.01
N GLY A 210 3.87 29.30 8.60
CA GLY A 210 4.62 28.88 7.40
C GLY A 210 5.13 27.43 7.51
N ARG A 211 5.58 27.01 8.70
CA ARG A 211 5.95 25.60 8.93
C ARG A 211 4.74 24.66 8.78
N LYS A 212 3.55 25.07 9.23
CA LYS A 212 2.31 24.29 9.08
C LYS A 212 1.89 24.20 7.61
N GLN A 213 1.97 25.30 6.87
CA GLN A 213 1.72 25.33 5.43
C GLN A 213 2.71 24.43 4.69
N HIS A 214 4.01 24.53 4.96
CA HIS A 214 4.99 23.63 4.36
C HIS A 214 4.84 22.17 4.77
N ALA A 215 4.32 21.87 5.97
CA ALA A 215 3.99 20.51 6.37
C ALA A 215 2.84 19.96 5.51
N GLY A 216 1.75 20.73 5.33
CA GLY A 216 0.63 20.38 4.47
C GLY A 216 1.00 20.34 2.98
N GLU A 217 1.84 21.27 2.51
CA GLU A 217 2.38 21.26 1.15
C GLU A 217 3.36 20.11 0.94
N ARG A 218 4.14 19.70 1.95
CA ARG A 218 4.99 18.51 1.85
C ARG A 218 4.15 17.23 1.84
N GLU A 219 3.01 17.22 2.53
CA GLU A 219 2.03 16.13 2.45
C GLU A 219 1.38 16.08 1.06
N GLY A 220 0.93 17.22 0.52
CA GLY A 220 0.41 17.34 -0.85
C GLY A 220 1.45 17.10 -1.95
N ARG A 221 2.68 17.60 -1.78
CA ARG A 221 3.81 17.34 -2.70
C ARG A 221 4.36 15.93 -2.54
N ARG A 222 4.23 15.25 -1.39
CA ARG A 222 4.47 13.80 -1.32
C ARG A 222 3.44 13.03 -2.16
N GLY A 223 2.21 13.54 -2.26
CA GLY A 223 1.23 13.08 -3.25
C GLY A 223 1.65 13.33 -4.71
N ASN A 224 2.40 14.41 -4.99
CA ASN A 224 2.70 14.87 -6.36
C ASN A 224 4.17 14.69 -6.85
N ARG A 225 5.11 14.31 -5.99
CA ARG A 225 6.57 14.21 -6.27
C ARG A 225 7.06 12.76 -6.48
N GLY A 226 6.15 11.83 -6.78
CA GLY A 226 6.49 10.48 -7.22
C GLY A 226 7.08 10.38 -8.64
N GLY A 227 7.46 11.51 -9.28
CA GLY A 227 7.70 11.57 -10.72
C GLY A 227 9.01 12.18 -11.23
N ARG A 228 10.02 12.52 -10.39
CA ARG A 228 11.22 13.22 -10.90
C ARG A 228 12.53 12.87 -10.18
N GLY A 229 13.40 12.14 -10.88
CA GLY A 229 14.85 12.35 -10.83
C GLY A 229 15.68 11.39 -9.98
N GLY A 230 16.28 10.40 -10.66
CA GLY A 230 17.41 9.62 -10.17
C GLY A 230 18.35 9.27 -11.33
N GLN A 231 18.72 10.27 -12.14
CA GLN A 231 19.91 10.18 -13.00
C GLN A 231 21.02 10.92 -12.25
N HIS A 232 21.72 10.18 -11.38
CA HIS A 232 23.09 10.54 -11.05
C HIS A 232 23.94 10.03 -12.21
N GLU A 233 24.40 10.95 -13.05
CA GLU A 233 25.59 10.76 -13.87
C GLU A 233 26.73 10.31 -12.95
N MET A 234 27.02 9.01 -12.95
CA MET A 234 28.31 8.52 -12.50
C MET A 234 29.28 8.79 -13.64
N GLY A 235 29.99 9.91 -13.55
CA GLY A 235 31.04 10.30 -14.47
C GLY A 235 31.99 9.14 -14.71
N GLY A 236 31.99 8.64 -15.95
CA GLY A 236 32.99 7.70 -16.43
C GLY A 236 34.36 8.36 -16.37
N LYS A 237 35.30 7.71 -15.70
CA LYS A 237 36.72 8.09 -15.75
C LYS A 237 37.21 7.87 -17.19
N PRO A 238 37.90 8.85 -17.81
CA PRO A 238 38.50 8.65 -19.12
C PRO A 238 39.65 7.65 -19.04
N ASN A 239 39.59 6.65 -19.92
CA ASN A 239 40.63 5.67 -20.16
C ASN A 239 41.85 6.39 -20.76
N ARG A 240 42.98 6.44 -20.05
CA ARG A 240 44.28 6.85 -20.63
C ARG A 240 44.97 5.61 -21.14
N GLY A 241 45.00 5.44 -22.45
CA GLY A 241 45.94 4.54 -23.10
C GLY A 241 47.34 5.15 -23.09
N VAL A 242 48.34 4.32 -22.79
CA VAL A 242 49.64 4.24 -23.46
C VAL A 242 50.05 2.77 -23.45
#